data_AF-A0A8S8YU53-F1
#
_entry.id   AF-A0A8S8YU53-F1
#
_cell.length_a   1.000
_cell.length_b   1.000
_cell.length_c   1.000
_cell.angle_alpha   90.00
_cell.angle_beta   90.00
_cell.angle_gamma   90.00
#
_symmetry.space_group_name_H-M   'P 1'
#
loop_
_entity.id
_entity.type
_entity.pdbx_description
1 polymer ?
#
loop_
_entity_poly.entity_id
_entity_poly.type
_entity_poly.pdbx_seq_one_letter_code
_entity_poly.pdbx_strand_id
1 'polypeptide(L)'
;MSEPVIGIDLGTTNSCVATLEGGQPVVIPNSEGSRTTPSVVAFSKEGERLVGITAKRQAVTNSDRTVMSVKREMGTDWSKQIDDDEYTPQEISAFVLQKLKADAEEYLGKEVKQAVITCPAYFSDAQRKATQDAGRIAGLEVLRIINEPTAAALAYGVDKEEDQTILVFDLGGGTFDVSILDIYQVDGQPQIEVKATSGDNRLGGDDFDDNVVEWIVSEFKKSSGIDLSKDLQAMSRLREAAEKAKIELSGTNSSQINLPFITMKGWTTRTLGHEHISGQV
;
A
#
# COMPACT_ATOMS: atom_id res chain seq x y z
N MET A 1 -4.18 13.55 31.60
CA MET A 1 -3.22 12.80 30.75
C MET A 1 -3.30 13.40 29.37
N SER A 2 -2.17 13.60 28.69
CA SER A 2 -2.18 14.04 27.29
C SER A 2 -2.91 13.01 26.42
N GLU A 3 -3.67 13.49 25.43
CA GLU A 3 -4.29 12.60 24.44
C GLU A 3 -3.18 11.85 23.67
N PRO A 4 -3.36 10.55 23.36
CA PRO A 4 -2.38 9.81 22.59
C PRO A 4 -2.30 10.35 21.16
N VAL A 5 -1.07 10.56 20.68
CA VAL A 5 -0.77 10.87 19.29
C VAL A 5 -0.14 9.64 18.65
N ILE A 6 -0.68 9.21 17.52
CA ILE A 6 -0.12 8.09 16.74
C ILE A 6 0.61 8.59 15.49
N GLY A 7 1.65 7.87 15.08
CA GLY A 7 2.30 8.03 13.78
C GLY A 7 1.74 7.01 12.80
N ILE A 8 1.25 7.45 11.65
CA ILE A 8 0.71 6.58 10.61
C ILE A 8 1.55 6.70 9.36
N ASP A 9 2.09 5.58 8.91
CA ASP A 9 2.58 5.43 7.55
C ASP A 9 1.43 4.97 6.64
N LEU A 10 0.91 5.87 5.82
CA LEU A 10 -0.15 5.57 4.86
C LEU A 10 0.49 5.23 3.50
N GLY A 11 1.00 4.02 3.34
CA GLY A 11 1.62 3.57 2.08
C GLY A 11 0.63 3.19 0.97
N THR A 12 1.16 2.95 -0.25
CA THR A 12 0.35 2.55 -1.42
C THR A 12 -0.18 1.13 -1.28
N THR A 13 0.67 0.20 -0.85
CA THR A 13 0.34 -1.23 -0.77
C THR A 13 0.07 -1.67 0.66
N ASN A 14 0.82 -1.11 1.62
CA ASN A 14 0.70 -1.41 3.03
C ASN A 14 0.76 -0.12 3.83
N SER A 15 0.08 -0.12 4.96
CA SER A 15 0.11 0.95 5.95
C SER A 15 0.54 0.41 7.31
N CYS A 16 1.10 1.27 8.14
CA CYS A 16 1.63 0.94 9.44
C CYS A 16 1.23 2.02 10.45
N VAL A 17 1.07 1.64 11.71
CA VAL A 17 0.78 2.58 12.80
C VAL A 17 1.73 2.32 13.97
N ALA A 18 2.24 3.41 14.54
CA ALA A 18 3.17 3.40 15.65
C ALA A 18 2.76 4.40 16.73
N THR A 19 3.21 4.15 17.95
CA THR A 19 3.04 5.02 19.12
C THR A 19 4.40 5.22 19.82
N LEU A 20 4.44 6.09 20.83
CA LEU A 20 5.58 6.24 21.72
C LEU A 20 5.26 5.61 23.08
N GLU A 21 6.07 4.64 23.50
CA GLU A 21 6.03 4.04 24.83
C GLU A 21 7.37 4.29 25.54
N GLY A 22 7.34 4.94 26.72
CA GLY A 22 8.58 5.24 27.45
C GLY A 22 9.58 6.11 26.66
N GLY A 23 9.10 6.89 25.69
CA GLY A 23 9.93 7.69 24.79
C GLY A 23 10.48 6.92 23.58
N GLN A 24 10.18 5.64 23.45
CA GLN A 24 10.64 4.78 22.35
C GLN A 24 9.51 4.50 21.36
N PRO A 25 9.77 4.53 20.04
CA PRO A 25 8.78 4.19 19.03
C PRO A 25 8.45 2.69 19.06
N VAL A 26 7.16 2.37 19.09
CA VAL A 26 6.64 1.00 19.06
C VAL A 26 5.62 0.88 17.92
N VAL A 27 5.84 -0.07 17.03
CA VAL A 27 4.88 -0.43 15.98
C VAL A 27 3.77 -1.27 16.57
N ILE A 28 2.52 -0.84 16.36
CA ILE A 28 1.33 -1.52 16.87
C ILE A 28 0.92 -2.63 15.90
N PRO A 29 0.76 -3.90 16.35
CA PRO A 29 0.17 -4.94 15.54
C PRO A 29 -1.33 -4.68 15.31
N ASN A 30 -1.83 -4.96 14.12
CA ASN A 30 -3.26 -4.93 13.83
C ASN A 30 -4.03 -6.07 14.50
N SER A 31 -5.36 -6.02 14.45
CA SER A 31 -6.26 -7.09 14.94
C SER A 31 -5.96 -8.49 14.37
N GLU A 32 -5.26 -8.58 13.24
CA GLU A 32 -4.85 -9.84 12.61
C GLU A 32 -3.43 -10.31 13.02
N GLY A 33 -2.75 -9.58 13.90
CA GLY A 33 -1.42 -9.89 14.43
C GLY A 33 -0.25 -9.47 13.53
N SER A 34 -0.51 -8.78 12.42
CA SER A 34 0.53 -8.23 11.53
C SER A 34 0.93 -6.83 11.95
N ARG A 35 2.19 -6.45 11.74
CA ARG A 35 2.68 -5.07 11.96
C ARG A 35 2.39 -4.12 10.81
N THR A 36 1.87 -4.64 9.71
CA THR A 36 1.40 -3.85 8.58
C THR A 36 0.01 -4.31 8.16
N THR A 37 -0.79 -3.36 7.70
CA THR A 37 -2.14 -3.57 7.19
C THR A 37 -2.15 -3.26 5.70
N PRO A 38 -2.56 -4.20 4.82
CA PRO A 38 -2.70 -3.91 3.40
C PRO A 38 -3.60 -2.70 3.15
N SER A 39 -3.20 -1.80 2.27
CA SER A 39 -3.95 -0.59 1.90
C SER A 39 -5.02 -0.94 0.87
N VAL A 40 -5.91 -1.86 1.27
CA VAL A 40 -6.94 -2.47 0.43
C VAL A 40 -8.28 -2.30 1.12
N VAL A 41 -9.26 -1.81 0.36
CA VAL A 41 -10.65 -1.66 0.81
C VAL A 41 -11.53 -2.45 -0.13
N ALA A 42 -12.48 -3.21 0.40
CA ALA A 42 -13.45 -3.92 -0.42
C ALA A 42 -14.85 -3.83 0.17
N PHE A 43 -15.86 -3.91 -0.69
CA PHE A 43 -17.26 -3.84 -0.32
C PHE A 43 -17.91 -5.20 -0.59
N SER A 44 -18.43 -5.85 0.45
CA SER A 44 -19.15 -7.12 0.34
C SER A 44 -20.49 -6.94 -0.34
N LYS A 45 -21.10 -8.01 -0.88
CA LYS A 45 -22.38 -7.92 -1.59
C LYS A 45 -23.52 -7.45 -0.69
N GLU A 46 -23.34 -7.64 0.61
CA GLU A 46 -24.24 -7.24 1.68
C GLU A 46 -24.01 -5.78 2.13
N GLY A 47 -23.06 -5.07 1.52
CA GLY A 47 -22.73 -3.67 1.82
C GLY A 47 -21.72 -3.50 2.96
N GLU A 48 -21.14 -4.58 3.47
CA GLU A 48 -20.13 -4.51 4.53
C GLU A 48 -18.79 -4.04 3.95
N ARG A 49 -18.15 -3.07 4.62
CA ARG A 49 -16.81 -2.61 4.26
C ARG A 49 -15.76 -3.46 4.94
N LEU A 50 -14.89 -4.06 4.14
CA LEU A 50 -13.72 -4.82 4.56
C LEU A 50 -12.46 -3.98 4.29
N VAL A 51 -11.49 -4.03 5.19
CA VAL A 51 -10.22 -3.30 5.07
C VAL A 51 -9.06 -4.23 5.44
N GLY A 52 -7.90 -4.05 4.82
CA GLY A 52 -6.69 -4.80 5.16
C GLY A 52 -6.67 -6.20 4.55
N ILE A 53 -6.16 -7.17 5.32
CA ILE A 53 -5.98 -8.54 4.83
C ILE A 53 -7.30 -9.22 4.46
N THR A 54 -8.39 -8.89 5.17
CA THR A 54 -9.73 -9.42 4.87
C THR A 54 -10.23 -8.94 3.51
N ALA A 55 -9.97 -7.68 3.15
CA ALA A 55 -10.25 -7.15 1.82
C ALA A 55 -9.34 -7.79 0.76
N LYS A 56 -8.03 -7.88 1.02
CA LYS A 56 -7.05 -8.49 0.09
C LYS A 56 -7.40 -9.95 -0.25
N ARG A 57 -7.83 -10.74 0.74
CA ARG A 57 -8.18 -12.17 0.55
C ARG A 57 -9.33 -12.42 -0.44
N GLN A 58 -10.26 -11.49 -0.57
CA GLN A 58 -11.39 -11.63 -1.50
C GLN A 58 -11.21 -10.88 -2.82
N ALA A 59 -10.09 -10.18 -3.02
CA ALA A 59 -9.87 -9.32 -4.18
C ALA A 59 -10.03 -10.09 -5.51
N VAL A 60 -9.64 -11.38 -5.52
CA VAL A 60 -9.77 -12.26 -6.69
C VAL A 60 -11.22 -12.54 -7.09
N THR A 61 -12.13 -12.70 -6.13
CA THR A 61 -13.53 -13.06 -6.38
C THR A 61 -14.47 -11.86 -6.35
N ASN A 62 -13.98 -10.70 -5.90
CA ASN A 62 -14.72 -9.45 -5.75
C ASN A 62 -13.91 -8.26 -6.29
N SER A 63 -13.25 -8.43 -7.43
CA SER A 63 -12.32 -7.44 -8.01
C SER A 63 -12.98 -6.10 -8.29
N ASP A 64 -14.21 -6.10 -8.82
CA ASP A 64 -14.90 -4.88 -9.23
C ASP A 64 -15.27 -3.98 -8.04
N ARG A 65 -15.39 -4.57 -6.85
CA ARG A 65 -15.75 -3.90 -5.59
C ARG A 65 -14.60 -3.93 -4.59
N THR A 66 -13.38 -4.13 -5.07
CA THR A 66 -12.14 -4.02 -4.29
C THR A 66 -11.26 -2.92 -4.87
N VAL A 67 -10.77 -2.02 -4.01
CA VAL A 67 -9.90 -0.91 -4.36
C VAL A 67 -8.53 -1.15 -3.71
N MET A 68 -7.50 -1.09 -4.54
CA MET A 68 -6.08 -1.23 -4.18
C MET A 68 -5.30 -0.05 -4.73
N SER A 69 -4.12 0.23 -4.18
CA SER A 69 -3.19 1.28 -4.66
C SER A 69 -3.81 2.68 -4.80
N VAL A 70 -4.86 2.97 -4.02
CA VAL A 70 -5.61 4.24 -4.11
C VAL A 70 -4.74 5.47 -3.86
N LYS A 71 -3.59 5.30 -3.17
CA LYS A 71 -2.62 6.36 -2.94
C LYS A 71 -2.10 6.99 -4.25
N ARG A 72 -2.03 6.22 -5.35
CA ARG A 72 -1.64 6.73 -6.69
C ARG A 72 -2.64 7.72 -7.28
N GLU A 73 -3.87 7.74 -6.76
CA GLU A 73 -4.97 8.60 -7.20
C GLU A 73 -5.24 9.77 -6.25
N MET A 74 -4.46 9.91 -5.17
CA MET A 74 -4.61 11.05 -4.27
C MET A 74 -4.39 12.36 -5.04
N GLY A 75 -5.25 13.36 -4.79
CA GLY A 75 -5.19 14.66 -5.44
C GLY A 75 -5.61 14.69 -6.92
N THR A 76 -6.16 13.60 -7.46
CA THR A 76 -6.80 13.55 -8.79
C THR A 76 -8.32 13.66 -8.68
N ASP A 77 -9.01 13.65 -9.83
CA ASP A 77 -10.48 13.58 -9.95
C ASP A 77 -11.02 12.15 -10.03
N TRP A 78 -10.17 11.15 -9.77
CA TRP A 78 -10.57 9.75 -9.74
C TRP A 78 -11.70 9.53 -8.74
N SER A 79 -12.62 8.63 -9.10
CA SER A 79 -13.65 8.13 -8.20
C SER A 79 -13.95 6.67 -8.49
N LYS A 80 -14.54 5.99 -7.51
CA LYS A 80 -15.02 4.61 -7.65
C LYS A 80 -16.49 4.54 -7.29
N GLN A 81 -17.32 4.24 -8.29
CA GLN A 81 -18.71 3.86 -8.08
C GLN A 81 -18.76 2.47 -7.43
N ILE A 82 -19.45 2.36 -6.30
CA ILE A 82 -19.81 1.11 -5.65
C ILE A 82 -21.30 1.18 -5.35
N ASP A 83 -22.08 0.37 -6.07
CA ASP A 83 -23.54 0.40 -6.01
C ASP A 83 -24.06 1.83 -6.31
N ASP A 84 -24.80 2.45 -5.39
CA ASP A 84 -25.35 3.81 -5.54
C ASP A 84 -24.41 4.92 -5.05
N ASP A 85 -23.30 4.56 -4.40
CA ASP A 85 -22.35 5.52 -3.82
C ASP A 85 -21.13 5.74 -4.73
N GLU A 86 -20.60 6.96 -4.72
CA GLU A 86 -19.35 7.33 -5.38
C GLU A 86 -18.30 7.68 -4.31
N TYR A 87 -17.15 6.99 -4.35
CA TYR A 87 -16.08 7.17 -3.37
C TYR A 87 -14.85 7.83 -3.99
N THR A 88 -14.36 8.87 -3.31
CA THR A 88 -13.10 9.57 -3.63
C THR A 88 -11.86 8.84 -3.08
N PRO A 89 -10.65 9.14 -3.56
CA PRO A 89 -9.40 8.58 -3.01
C PRO A 89 -9.24 8.84 -1.51
N GLN A 90 -9.69 10.01 -1.06
CA GLN A 90 -9.64 10.45 0.32
C GLN A 90 -10.55 9.60 1.20
N GLU A 91 -11.76 9.28 0.74
CA GLU A 91 -12.71 8.43 1.49
C GLU A 91 -12.22 6.99 1.56
N ILE A 92 -11.71 6.43 0.46
CA ILE A 92 -11.13 5.09 0.48
C ILE A 92 -9.92 5.03 1.43
N SER A 93 -9.03 6.03 1.36
CA SER A 93 -7.88 6.12 2.26
C SER A 93 -8.31 6.35 3.72
N ALA A 94 -9.39 7.08 3.97
CA ALA A 94 -9.96 7.26 5.30
C ALA A 94 -10.42 5.93 5.91
N PHE A 95 -10.91 4.98 5.12
CA PHE A 95 -11.26 3.65 5.63
C PHE A 95 -10.03 2.84 6.09
N VAL A 96 -8.90 3.00 5.42
CA VAL A 96 -7.61 2.43 5.87
C VAL A 96 -7.18 3.09 7.19
N LEU A 97 -7.24 4.42 7.26
CA LEU A 97 -6.90 5.19 8.47
C LEU A 97 -7.82 4.85 9.66
N GLN A 98 -9.11 4.62 9.41
CA GLN A 98 -10.07 4.19 10.44
C GLN A 98 -9.71 2.82 11.00
N LYS A 99 -9.28 1.87 10.17
CA LYS A 99 -8.79 0.58 10.66
C LYS A 99 -7.54 0.74 11.53
N LEU A 100 -6.55 1.51 11.06
CA LEU A 100 -5.32 1.76 11.83
C LEU A 100 -5.59 2.47 13.16
N LYS A 101 -6.53 3.43 13.17
CA LYS A 101 -7.02 4.07 14.37
C LYS A 101 -7.65 3.06 15.33
N ALA A 102 -8.56 2.22 14.86
CA ALA A 102 -9.22 1.21 15.68
C ALA A 102 -8.22 0.20 16.28
N ASP A 103 -7.27 -0.27 15.47
CA ASP A 103 -6.19 -1.16 15.91
C ASP A 103 -5.33 -0.49 17.00
N ALA A 104 -5.03 0.81 16.85
CA ALA A 104 -4.30 1.58 17.87
C ALA A 104 -5.12 1.83 19.15
N GLU A 105 -6.41 2.09 19.04
CA GLU A 105 -7.31 2.27 20.18
C GLU A 105 -7.46 0.98 21.00
N GLU A 106 -7.58 -0.17 20.34
CA GLU A 106 -7.61 -1.49 20.98
C GLU A 106 -6.31 -1.75 21.74
N TYR A 107 -5.17 -1.50 21.11
CA TYR A 107 -3.85 -1.69 21.72
C TYR A 107 -3.61 -0.75 22.92
N LEU A 108 -4.00 0.53 22.81
CA LEU A 108 -3.79 1.54 23.84
C LEU A 108 -4.85 1.54 24.95
N GLY A 109 -6.00 0.88 24.74
CA GLY A 109 -7.13 0.84 25.66
C GLY A 109 -7.85 2.19 25.85
N LYS A 110 -7.74 3.11 24.89
CA LYS A 110 -8.32 4.46 24.93
C LYS A 110 -8.49 5.04 23.54
N GLU A 111 -9.36 6.04 23.42
CA GLU A 111 -9.64 6.75 22.17
C GLU A 111 -8.39 7.50 21.65
N VAL A 112 -8.20 7.46 20.33
CA VAL A 112 -7.12 8.15 19.61
C VAL A 112 -7.73 9.21 18.71
N LYS A 113 -7.38 10.47 18.97
CA LYS A 113 -7.92 11.62 18.21
C LYS A 113 -6.91 12.30 17.32
N GLN A 114 -5.62 12.11 17.57
CA GLN A 114 -4.57 12.91 16.96
C GLN A 114 -3.56 12.02 16.24
N ALA A 115 -3.14 12.44 15.06
CA ALA A 115 -2.17 11.69 14.27
C ALA A 115 -1.18 12.59 13.52
N VAL A 116 0.02 12.05 13.31
CA VAL A 116 0.96 12.47 12.27
C VAL A 116 0.88 11.46 11.14
N ILE A 117 0.70 11.90 9.89
CA ILE A 117 0.52 11.02 8.74
C ILE A 117 1.66 11.28 7.73
N THR A 118 2.25 10.21 7.20
CA THR A 118 3.30 10.30 6.17
C THR A 118 2.73 10.62 4.79
N CYS A 119 3.55 11.22 3.93
CA CYS A 119 3.33 11.25 2.49
C CYS A 119 4.66 11.26 1.73
N PRO A 120 4.69 10.91 0.43
CA PRO A 120 5.88 11.01 -0.39
C PRO A 120 6.42 12.44 -0.40
N ALA A 121 7.73 12.60 -0.48
CA ALA A 121 8.35 13.92 -0.51
C ALA A 121 7.93 14.71 -1.76
N TYR A 122 7.80 14.00 -2.89
CA TYR A 122 7.42 14.57 -4.19
C TYR A 122 5.90 14.79 -4.36
N PHE A 123 5.10 14.62 -3.31
CA PHE A 123 3.67 14.97 -3.36
C PHE A 123 3.46 16.49 -3.49
N SER A 124 2.57 16.85 -4.41
CA SER A 124 2.06 18.22 -4.59
C SER A 124 1.20 18.69 -3.42
N ASP A 125 0.92 19.99 -3.36
CA ASP A 125 0.02 20.58 -2.34
C ASP A 125 -1.38 19.96 -2.38
N ALA A 126 -1.92 19.66 -3.57
CA ALA A 126 -3.22 19.01 -3.73
C ALA A 126 -3.23 17.59 -3.14
N GLN A 127 -2.18 16.82 -3.39
CA GLN A 127 -2.02 15.47 -2.84
C GLN A 127 -1.85 15.49 -1.31
N ARG A 128 -1.04 16.41 -0.77
CA ARG A 128 -0.88 16.60 0.68
C ARG A 128 -2.19 16.99 1.35
N LYS A 129 -2.95 17.88 0.69
CA LYS A 129 -4.27 18.29 1.17
C LYS A 129 -5.26 17.13 1.19
N ALA A 130 -5.29 16.32 0.11
CA ALA A 130 -6.10 15.11 0.04
C ALA A 130 -5.77 14.12 1.17
N THR A 131 -4.48 13.90 1.47
CA THR A 131 -4.06 13.04 2.60
C THR A 131 -4.51 13.60 3.94
N GLN A 132 -4.39 14.91 4.15
CA GLN A 132 -4.90 15.56 5.35
C GLN A 132 -6.42 15.40 5.49
N ASP A 133 -7.17 15.53 4.39
CA ASP A 133 -8.62 15.40 4.40
C ASP A 133 -9.06 13.95 4.64
N ALA A 134 -8.34 12.96 4.11
CA ALA A 134 -8.54 11.55 4.46
C ALA A 134 -8.41 11.31 5.97
N GLY A 135 -7.40 11.91 6.62
CA GLY A 135 -7.26 11.86 8.08
C GLY A 135 -8.45 12.48 8.83
N ARG A 136 -8.96 13.62 8.35
CA ARG A 136 -10.15 14.26 8.93
C ARG A 136 -11.41 13.40 8.79
N ILE A 137 -11.64 12.82 7.60
CA ILE A 137 -12.76 11.90 7.34
C ILE A 137 -12.65 10.65 8.23
N ALA A 138 -11.43 10.21 8.55
CA ALA A 138 -11.19 9.12 9.48
C ALA A 138 -11.42 9.47 10.96
N GLY A 139 -11.77 10.73 11.27
CA GLY A 139 -11.96 11.20 12.65
C GLY A 139 -10.64 11.40 13.39
N LEU A 140 -9.58 11.79 12.67
CA LEU A 140 -8.29 12.18 13.22
C LEU A 140 -8.02 13.67 12.99
N GLU A 141 -7.61 14.36 14.04
CA GLU A 141 -6.91 15.63 13.95
C GLU A 141 -5.49 15.39 13.44
N VAL A 142 -5.24 15.78 12.19
CA VAL A 142 -3.93 15.64 11.55
C VAL A 142 -3.03 16.79 12.01
N LEU A 143 -2.18 16.51 13.01
CA LEU A 143 -1.25 17.48 13.60
C LEU A 143 -0.15 17.88 12.63
N ARG A 144 0.30 16.93 11.80
CA ARG A 144 1.34 17.15 10.80
C ARG A 144 1.23 16.13 9.67
N ILE A 145 1.44 16.61 8.44
CA ILE A 145 1.83 15.76 7.32
C ILE A 145 3.35 15.79 7.25
N ILE A 146 4.00 14.64 7.37
CA ILE A 146 5.46 14.51 7.33
C ILE A 146 5.89 13.77 6.06
N ASN A 147 7.02 14.17 5.48
CA ASN A 147 7.56 13.45 4.33
C ASN A 147 8.11 12.09 4.78
N GLU A 148 7.83 11.05 4.01
CA GLU A 148 8.34 9.68 4.20
C GLU A 148 9.85 9.64 4.43
N PRO A 149 10.71 10.24 3.58
CA PRO A 149 12.15 10.22 3.82
C PRO A 149 12.57 10.96 5.08
N THR A 150 11.83 12.00 5.50
CA THR A 150 12.08 12.69 6.78
C THR A 150 11.70 11.82 7.96
N ALA A 151 10.57 11.10 7.88
CA ALA A 151 10.17 10.14 8.91
C ALA A 151 11.17 8.98 9.04
N ALA A 152 11.67 8.46 7.91
CA ALA A 152 12.71 7.44 7.89
C ALA A 152 14.03 7.96 8.51
N ALA A 153 14.43 9.18 8.17
CA ALA A 153 15.60 9.83 8.74
C ALA A 153 15.46 10.08 10.26
N LEU A 154 14.26 10.45 10.75
CA LEU A 154 13.99 10.54 12.19
C LEU A 154 14.16 9.18 12.86
N ALA A 155 13.56 8.13 12.30
CA ALA A 155 13.68 6.78 12.85
C ALA A 155 15.14 6.28 12.88
N TYR A 156 15.93 6.62 11.86
CA TYR A 156 17.35 6.29 11.80
C TYR A 156 18.21 7.12 12.78
N GLY A 157 17.91 8.42 12.91
CA GLY A 157 18.72 9.40 13.62
C GLY A 157 18.49 9.46 15.14
N VAL A 158 17.41 8.87 15.67
CA VAL A 158 17.07 8.92 17.11
C VAL A 158 18.23 8.44 18.01
N ASP A 159 19.00 7.45 17.58
CA ASP A 159 20.12 6.89 18.35
C ASP A 159 21.50 7.31 17.81
N LYS A 160 21.59 8.38 17.00
CA LYS A 160 22.84 8.81 16.36
C LYS A 160 23.34 10.10 16.97
N GLU A 161 24.60 10.08 17.43
CA GLU A 161 25.24 11.24 18.07
C GLU A 161 26.08 12.07 17.10
N GLU A 162 26.43 11.52 15.93
CA GLU A 162 27.29 12.19 14.95
C GLU A 162 26.49 12.87 13.85
N ASP A 163 26.96 14.06 13.46
CA ASP A 163 26.48 14.75 12.27
C ASP A 163 26.80 13.93 11.01
N GLN A 164 25.82 13.74 10.15
CA GLN A 164 25.97 12.90 8.96
C GLN A 164 25.04 13.33 7.83
N THR A 165 25.54 13.22 6.61
CA THR A 165 24.74 13.31 5.40
C THR A 165 24.32 11.91 4.99
N ILE A 166 23.02 11.69 4.83
CA ILE A 166 22.43 10.40 4.42
C ILE A 166 21.68 10.52 3.10
N LEU A 167 21.60 9.39 2.39
CA LEU A 167 20.69 9.19 1.27
C LEU A 167 19.56 8.26 1.72
N VAL A 168 18.33 8.75 1.68
CA VAL A 168 17.14 7.91 1.81
C VAL A 168 16.68 7.56 0.40
N PHE A 169 16.70 6.27 0.08
CA PHE A 169 16.18 5.69 -1.15
C PHE A 169 14.94 4.87 -0.79
N ASP A 170 13.76 5.38 -1.13
CA ASP A 170 12.48 4.77 -0.80
C ASP A 170 11.77 4.34 -2.10
N LEU A 171 11.68 3.02 -2.30
CA LEU A 171 10.98 2.42 -3.44
C LEU A 171 9.83 1.57 -2.91
N GLY A 172 8.66 2.20 -2.77
CA GLY A 172 7.44 1.56 -2.31
C GLY A 172 6.70 0.82 -3.43
N GLY A 173 5.46 0.41 -3.16
CA GLY A 173 4.60 -0.20 -4.19
C GLY A 173 4.10 0.78 -5.24
N GLY A 174 3.94 2.05 -4.87
CA GLY A 174 3.36 3.07 -5.75
C GLY A 174 4.27 4.20 -6.20
N THR A 175 5.28 4.47 -5.40
CA THR A 175 6.02 5.72 -5.43
C THR A 175 7.49 5.45 -5.16
N PHE A 176 8.32 6.25 -5.81
CA PHE A 176 9.76 6.26 -5.63
C PHE A 176 10.17 7.65 -5.16
N ASP A 177 10.85 7.73 -4.02
CA ASP A 177 11.46 8.95 -3.51
C ASP A 177 12.94 8.73 -3.25
N VAL A 178 13.74 9.75 -3.56
CA VAL A 178 15.16 9.80 -3.20
C VAL A 178 15.46 11.16 -2.59
N SER A 179 16.03 11.17 -1.39
CA SER A 179 16.34 12.39 -0.66
C SER A 179 17.73 12.36 -0.05
N ILE A 180 18.45 13.47 -0.16
CA ILE A 180 19.71 13.71 0.58
C ILE A 180 19.35 14.57 1.78
N LEU A 181 19.69 14.08 2.99
CA LEU A 181 19.39 14.76 4.23
C LEU A 181 20.65 14.91 5.07
N ASP A 182 20.82 16.06 5.71
CA ASP A 182 21.78 16.24 6.80
C ASP A 182 21.05 16.00 8.12
N ILE A 183 21.62 15.14 8.97
CA ILE A 183 21.19 14.91 10.34
C ILE A 183 22.29 15.49 11.24
N TYR A 184 21.91 16.36 12.18
CA TYR A 184 22.83 16.95 13.15
C TYR A 184 22.14 17.17 14.50
N GLN A 185 22.92 17.29 15.56
CA GLN A 185 22.38 17.45 16.92
C GLN A 185 22.28 18.92 17.33
N VAL A 186 21.10 19.35 17.79
CA VAL A 186 20.90 20.68 18.41
C VAL A 186 20.21 20.49 19.76
N ASP A 187 20.86 20.96 20.83
CA ASP A 187 20.37 20.82 22.21
C ASP A 187 20.01 19.37 22.61
N GLY A 188 20.75 18.39 22.08
CA GLY A 188 20.52 16.96 22.32
C GLY A 188 19.30 16.39 21.59
N GLN A 189 18.78 17.10 20.58
CA GLN A 189 17.70 16.64 19.71
C GLN A 189 18.18 16.57 18.25
N PRO A 190 17.87 15.48 17.52
CA PRO A 190 18.23 15.36 16.12
C PRO A 190 17.42 16.37 15.30
N GLN A 191 18.14 17.22 14.56
CA GLN A 191 17.59 18.09 13.53
C GLN A 191 17.86 17.47 12.17
N ILE A 192 16.90 17.64 11.26
CA ILE A 192 16.97 17.08 9.92
C ILE A 192 16.76 18.20 8.92
N GLU A 193 17.74 18.38 8.04
CA GLU A 193 17.66 19.30 6.92
C GLU A 193 17.62 18.51 5.60
N VAL A 194 16.55 18.70 4.82
CA VAL A 194 16.46 18.12 3.47
C VAL A 194 17.28 18.99 2.52
N LYS A 195 18.36 18.44 1.94
CA LYS A 195 19.24 19.17 1.02
C LYS A 195 18.76 19.09 -0.42
N ALA A 196 18.27 17.93 -0.82
CA ALA A 196 17.68 17.70 -2.12
C ALA A 196 16.67 16.56 -2.02
N THR A 197 15.61 16.65 -2.83
CA THR A 197 14.63 15.58 -2.97
C THR A 197 14.21 15.49 -4.44
N SER A 198 14.01 14.27 -4.90
CA SER A 198 13.52 13.93 -6.24
C SER A 198 12.74 12.62 -6.13
N GLY A 199 11.95 12.29 -7.14
CA GLY A 199 11.17 11.07 -7.12
C GLY A 199 10.27 10.92 -8.34
N ASP A 200 9.44 9.89 -8.30
CA ASP A 200 8.37 9.63 -9.25
C ASP A 200 7.15 9.04 -8.51
N ASN A 201 6.04 9.77 -8.55
CA ASN A 201 4.79 9.40 -7.88
C ASN A 201 4.04 8.24 -8.58
N ARG A 202 4.56 7.73 -9.70
CA ARG A 202 3.99 6.60 -10.45
C ARG A 202 5.01 5.51 -10.79
N LEU A 203 6.07 5.40 -10.00
CA LEU A 203 7.05 4.33 -10.10
C LEU A 203 7.12 3.55 -8.78
N GLY A 204 6.90 2.24 -8.81
CA GLY A 204 6.99 1.40 -7.63
C GLY A 204 6.75 -0.08 -7.94
N GLY A 205 6.67 -0.89 -6.88
CA GLY A 205 6.48 -2.33 -6.95
C GLY A 205 5.29 -2.82 -7.79
N ASP A 206 4.21 -2.03 -7.92
CA ASP A 206 3.08 -2.36 -8.78
C ASP A 206 3.51 -2.42 -10.27
N ASP A 207 4.43 -1.54 -10.69
CA ASP A 207 4.94 -1.52 -12.08
C ASP A 207 5.82 -2.75 -12.36
N PHE A 208 6.53 -3.25 -11.34
CA PHE A 208 7.27 -4.52 -11.45
C PHE A 208 6.31 -5.69 -11.57
N ASP A 209 5.20 -5.69 -10.81
CA ASP A 209 4.18 -6.72 -10.90
C ASP A 209 3.51 -6.74 -12.28
N ASP A 210 3.18 -5.56 -12.82
CA ASP A 210 2.59 -5.44 -14.15
C ASP A 210 3.54 -5.97 -15.25
N ASN A 211 4.85 -5.71 -15.16
CA ASN A 211 5.82 -6.30 -16.09
C ASN A 211 5.84 -7.85 -16.05
N VAL A 212 5.75 -8.43 -14.85
CA VAL A 212 5.67 -9.89 -14.71
C VAL A 212 4.34 -10.42 -15.25
N VAL A 213 3.22 -9.73 -14.99
CA VAL A 213 1.91 -10.09 -15.54
C VAL A 213 1.92 -10.04 -17.07
N GLU A 214 2.44 -8.98 -17.68
CA GLU A 214 2.55 -8.84 -19.14
C GLU A 214 3.35 -9.99 -19.76
N TRP A 215 4.46 -10.37 -19.11
CA TRP A 215 5.24 -11.53 -19.51
C TRP A 215 4.42 -12.83 -19.44
N ILE A 216 3.71 -13.09 -18.33
CA ILE A 216 2.86 -14.29 -18.18
C ILE A 216 1.77 -14.32 -19.26
N VAL A 217 1.08 -13.19 -19.49
CA VAL A 217 0.02 -13.09 -20.51
C VAL A 217 0.57 -13.37 -21.90
N SER A 218 1.73 -12.82 -22.23
CA SER A 218 2.42 -13.06 -23.51
C SER A 218 2.77 -14.54 -23.69
N GLU A 219 3.43 -15.17 -22.70
CA GLU A 219 3.84 -16.57 -22.79
C GLU A 219 2.64 -17.54 -22.82
N PHE A 220 1.59 -17.25 -22.05
CA PHE A 220 0.35 -18.03 -22.10
C PHE A 220 -0.35 -17.90 -23.45
N LYS A 221 -0.38 -16.70 -24.04
CA LYS A 221 -0.95 -16.48 -25.37
C LYS A 221 -0.16 -17.21 -26.46
N LYS A 222 1.18 -17.22 -26.38
CA LYS A 222 2.04 -17.98 -27.32
C LYS A 222 1.80 -19.48 -27.26
N SER A 223 1.62 -20.03 -26.06
CA SER A 223 1.48 -21.47 -25.83
C SER A 223 0.05 -22.00 -26.02
N SER A 224 -0.97 -21.26 -25.59
CA SER A 224 -2.38 -21.69 -25.63
C SER A 224 -3.21 -21.07 -26.77
N GLY A 225 -2.74 -19.95 -27.32
CA GLY A 225 -3.49 -19.11 -28.25
C GLY A 225 -4.56 -18.20 -27.60
N ILE A 226 -4.71 -18.25 -26.27
CA ILE A 226 -5.74 -17.51 -25.54
C ILE A 226 -5.15 -16.24 -24.93
N ASP A 227 -5.85 -15.12 -25.09
CA ASP A 227 -5.48 -13.83 -24.52
C ASP A 227 -6.22 -13.57 -23.21
N LEU A 228 -5.51 -13.63 -22.08
CA LEU A 228 -6.07 -13.43 -20.74
C LEU A 228 -6.32 -11.95 -20.39
N SER A 229 -5.78 -11.00 -21.17
CA SER A 229 -5.85 -9.57 -20.83
C SER A 229 -7.28 -9.02 -20.67
N LYS A 230 -8.26 -9.69 -21.26
CA LYS A 230 -9.69 -9.30 -21.22
C LYS A 230 -10.49 -10.02 -20.13
N ASP A 231 -9.90 -11.01 -19.47
CA ASP A 231 -10.54 -11.77 -18.40
C ASP A 231 -10.14 -11.15 -17.05
N LEU A 232 -11.02 -10.31 -16.49
CA LEU A 232 -10.76 -9.57 -15.26
C LEU A 232 -10.44 -10.49 -14.08
N GLN A 233 -11.11 -11.64 -14.00
CA GLN A 233 -10.87 -12.62 -12.94
C GLN A 233 -9.51 -13.30 -13.12
N ALA A 234 -9.14 -13.68 -14.34
CA ALA A 234 -7.81 -14.21 -14.63
C ALA A 234 -6.73 -13.18 -14.33
N MET A 235 -6.91 -11.92 -14.73
CA MET A 235 -5.95 -10.84 -14.49
C MET A 235 -5.76 -10.56 -13.00
N SER A 236 -6.81 -10.63 -12.18
CA SER A 236 -6.67 -10.50 -10.72
C SER A 236 -5.81 -11.62 -10.12
N ARG A 237 -6.02 -12.86 -10.58
CA ARG A 237 -5.23 -14.03 -10.13
C ARG A 237 -3.78 -13.95 -10.60
N LEU A 238 -3.56 -13.44 -11.81
CA LEU A 238 -2.22 -13.22 -12.37
C LEU A 238 -1.45 -12.18 -11.56
N ARG A 239 -2.07 -11.06 -11.19
CA ARG A 239 -1.43 -10.03 -10.36
C ARG A 239 -0.98 -10.58 -9.00
N GLU A 240 -1.84 -11.34 -8.32
CA GLU A 240 -1.47 -11.96 -7.04
C GLU A 240 -0.31 -12.96 -7.19
N ALA A 241 -0.34 -13.78 -8.24
CA ALA A 241 0.74 -14.73 -8.51
C ALA A 241 2.05 -14.05 -8.92
N ALA A 242 1.96 -12.95 -9.68
CA ALA A 242 3.10 -12.14 -10.10
C ALA A 242 3.76 -11.44 -8.91
N GLU A 243 2.98 -10.79 -8.03
CA GLU A 243 3.47 -10.17 -6.79
C GLU A 243 4.21 -11.21 -5.95
N LYS A 244 3.61 -12.39 -5.78
CA LYS A 244 4.22 -13.49 -5.03
C LYS A 244 5.53 -13.96 -5.68
N ALA A 245 5.55 -14.19 -6.99
CA ALA A 245 6.74 -14.63 -7.70
C ALA A 245 7.87 -13.58 -7.63
N LYS A 246 7.56 -12.29 -7.81
CA LYS A 246 8.49 -11.17 -7.65
C LYS A 246 9.15 -11.18 -6.27
N ILE A 247 8.35 -11.36 -5.22
CA ILE A 247 8.86 -11.41 -3.84
C ILE A 247 9.74 -12.64 -3.62
N GLU A 248 9.32 -13.82 -4.09
CA GLU A 248 10.12 -15.05 -3.97
C GLU A 248 11.49 -14.93 -4.66
N LEU A 249 11.52 -14.34 -5.86
CA LEU A 249 12.73 -14.09 -6.64
C LEU A 249 13.72 -13.11 -5.97
N SER A 250 13.32 -12.41 -4.91
CA SER A 250 14.24 -11.61 -4.10
C SER A 250 15.16 -12.48 -3.21
N GLY A 251 14.78 -13.75 -2.99
CA GLY A 251 15.55 -14.71 -2.19
C GLY A 251 15.96 -15.98 -2.94
N THR A 252 15.41 -16.23 -4.13
CA THR A 252 15.69 -17.43 -4.93
C THR A 252 16.01 -17.07 -6.38
N ASN A 253 16.71 -17.97 -7.08
CA ASN A 253 17.02 -17.78 -8.51
C ASN A 253 15.87 -18.15 -9.46
N SER A 254 14.78 -18.72 -8.93
CA SER A 254 13.61 -19.10 -9.72
C SER A 254 12.36 -19.21 -8.83
N SER A 255 11.19 -18.91 -9.38
CA SER A 255 9.87 -19.12 -8.76
C SER A 255 8.94 -19.88 -9.71
N GLN A 256 7.98 -20.62 -9.16
CA GLN A 256 7.01 -21.38 -9.95
C GLN A 256 5.61 -20.74 -9.86
N ILE A 257 5.05 -20.41 -11.01
CA ILE A 257 3.67 -19.91 -11.11
C ILE A 257 2.76 -21.06 -11.52
N ASN A 258 1.81 -21.40 -10.63
CA ASN A 258 0.82 -22.45 -10.84
C ASN A 258 -0.59 -21.91 -10.62
N LEU A 259 -1.31 -21.64 -11.72
CA LEU A 259 -2.68 -21.14 -11.71
C LEU A 259 -3.59 -22.14 -12.42
N PRO A 260 -4.19 -23.08 -11.67
CA PRO A 260 -5.08 -24.04 -12.28
C PRO A 260 -6.43 -23.42 -12.64
N PHE A 261 -7.06 -23.88 -13.71
CA PHE A 261 -8.37 -23.38 -14.16
C PHE A 261 -8.36 -21.86 -14.35
N ILE A 262 -7.31 -21.31 -15.01
CA ILE A 262 -7.13 -19.86 -15.13
C ILE A 262 -8.19 -19.23 -16.04
N THR A 263 -8.62 -19.96 -17.07
CA THR A 263 -9.71 -19.56 -17.97
C THR A 263 -10.35 -20.80 -18.60
N MET A 264 -11.49 -20.61 -19.27
CA MET A 264 -12.20 -21.66 -20.01
C MET A 264 -11.97 -21.49 -21.52
N LYS A 265 -11.68 -22.60 -22.21
CA LYS A 265 -11.67 -22.59 -23.68
C LYS A 265 -13.11 -22.67 -24.19
N GLY A 266 -13.53 -21.70 -25.01
CA GLY A 266 -14.86 -21.69 -25.63
C GLY A 266 -15.14 -22.94 -26.47
N TRP A 267 -16.41 -23.33 -26.57
CA TRP A 267 -16.93 -24.53 -27.22
C TRP A 267 -16.40 -24.77 -28.65
N THR A 268 -15.75 -25.92 -28.87
CA THR A 268 -15.60 -26.54 -30.20
C THR A 268 -16.07 -28.00 -30.16
N THR A 269 -17.38 -28.22 -30.03
CA THR A 269 -18.12 -29.50 -30.23
C THR A 269 -17.62 -30.82 -29.59
N ARG A 270 -16.48 -30.87 -28.89
CA ARG A 270 -16.03 -32.02 -28.10
C ARG A 270 -15.21 -31.53 -26.91
N THR A 271 -15.80 -31.69 -25.72
CA THR A 271 -15.20 -31.53 -24.36
C THR A 271 -14.95 -30.09 -23.88
N LEU A 272 -15.45 -29.78 -22.67
CA LEU A 272 -15.02 -28.62 -21.88
C LEU A 272 -13.57 -28.87 -21.45
N GLY A 273 -12.64 -28.03 -21.91
CA GLY A 273 -11.25 -28.03 -21.46
C GLY A 273 -10.99 -26.82 -20.57
N HIS A 274 -10.43 -27.07 -19.39
CA HIS A 274 -9.87 -26.01 -18.56
C HIS A 274 -8.39 -25.84 -18.89
N GLU A 275 -7.94 -24.59 -19.00
CA GLU A 275 -6.53 -24.28 -19.23
C GLU A 275 -5.86 -23.91 -17.89
N HIS A 276 -4.58 -24.22 -17.77
CA HIS A 276 -3.78 -24.03 -16.56
C HIS A 276 -2.47 -23.34 -16.95
N ILE A 277 -1.94 -22.48 -16.08
CA ILE A 277 -0.57 -21.96 -16.23
C ILE A 277 0.35 -22.79 -15.35
N SER A 278 1.41 -23.35 -15.95
CA SER A 278 2.56 -23.92 -15.25
C SER A 278 3.84 -23.43 -15.92
N GLY A 279 4.65 -22.64 -15.21
CA GLY A 279 5.93 -22.13 -15.70
C GLY A 279 6.89 -21.81 -14.56
N GLN A 280 8.18 -21.76 -14.87
CA GLN A 280 9.22 -21.20 -13.99
C GLN A 280 9.59 -19.81 -14.51
N VAL A 281 9.70 -18.86 -13.59
CA VAL A 281 10.29 -17.53 -13.80
C VAL A 281 11.64 -17.50 -13.11
#